data_AF-A0A7J4KEE0-F1
#
_entry.id   AF-A0A7J4KEE0-F1
#
_cell.length_a   1.000
_cell.length_b   1.000
_cell.length_c   1.000
_cell.angle_alpha   90.00
_cell.angle_beta   90.00
_cell.angle_gamma   90.00
#
_symmetry.space_group_name_H-M   'P 1'
#
loop_
_entity.id
_entity.type
_entity.pdbx_description
1 polymer ?
#
loop_
_entity_poly.entity_id
_entity_poly.type
_entity_poly.pdbx_seq_one_letter_code
_entity_poly.pdbx_strand_id
1 'polypeptide(L)' 'ITEDRKRLDIIPGCVPNLIMPPTGCRFHPRCRYRTQICTECNPPLKEVEKDHQVACHHYETVRYSITSREEDGRDYCQRD' A
#
# COMPACT_ATOMS: atom_id res chain seq x y z
N ILE A 1 31.74 4.52 -11.11
CA ILE A 1 30.36 4.08 -10.82
C ILE A 1 29.62 5.30 -10.30
N THR A 2 28.88 6.00 -11.16
CA THR A 2 27.96 7.07 -10.75
C THR A 2 26.56 6.58 -11.12
N GLU A 3 25.97 5.80 -10.22
CA GLU A 3 24.57 5.40 -10.35
C GLU A 3 23.69 6.51 -9.77
N ASP A 4 22.83 7.08 -10.61
CA ASP A 4 21.76 7.98 -10.20
C ASP A 4 20.69 7.16 -9.47
N ARG A 5 20.84 7.02 -8.14
CA ARG A 5 19.84 6.33 -7.31
C ARG A 5 18.65 7.27 -7.07
N LYS A 6 17.57 7.05 -7.81
CA LYS A 6 16.26 7.71 -7.62
C LYS A 6 15.87 7.64 -6.13
N ARG A 7 15.72 8.80 -5.49
CA ARG A 7 15.40 8.89 -4.06
C ARG A 7 14.01 8.32 -3.80
N LEU A 8 13.88 7.48 -2.77
CA LEU A 8 12.60 6.94 -2.33
C LEU A 8 11.73 8.04 -1.72
N ASP A 9 10.43 7.98 -1.98
CA ASP A 9 9.45 8.86 -1.36
C ASP A 9 9.37 8.62 0.15
N ILE A 10 9.35 9.70 0.92
CA ILE A 10 9.22 9.65 2.38
C ILE A 10 7.74 9.41 2.71
N ILE A 11 7.45 8.42 3.55
CA ILE A 11 6.10 8.22 4.08
C ILE A 11 5.88 9.22 5.23
N PRO A 12 4.98 10.21 5.09
CA PRO A 12 4.77 11.22 6.11
C PRO A 12 4.10 10.64 7.36
N GLY A 13 4.34 11.28 8.51
CA GLY A 13 3.70 10.96 9.78
C GLY A 13 4.51 10.08 10.72
N CYS A 14 3.96 9.80 11.90
CA CYS A 14 4.59 8.99 12.95
C CYS A 14 4.02 7.56 12.99
N VAL A 15 4.74 6.62 13.61
CA VAL A 15 4.22 5.29 13.90
C VAL A 15 3.02 5.43 14.85
N PRO A 16 1.84 4.88 14.52
CA PRO A 16 0.68 4.96 15.39
C PRO A 16 0.89 4.18 16.69
N ASN A 17 0.23 4.59 17.76
CA ASN A 17 0.27 3.88 19.03
C ASN A 17 -0.30 2.45 18.87
N LEU A 18 0.47 1.43 19.25
CA LEU A 18 0.09 0.02 19.10
C LEU A 18 -0.97 -0.45 20.11
N ILE A 19 -1.10 0.25 21.25
CA ILE A 19 -2.08 -0.05 22.30
C ILE A 19 -3.47 0.42 21.89
N MET A 20 -3.54 1.55 21.19
CA MET A 20 -4.79 2.15 20.70
C MET A 20 -4.73 2.29 19.18
N PRO A 21 -4.96 1.20 18.43
CA PRO A 21 -4.96 1.25 16.99
C PRO A 21 -6.08 2.18 16.48
N PRO A 22 -5.86 2.87 15.35
CA PRO A 22 -6.91 3.66 14.71
C PRO A 22 -8.09 2.76 14.26
N THR A 23 -9.28 3.34 14.22
CA THR A 23 -10.49 2.65 13.72
C THR A 23 -10.40 2.42 12.21
N GLY A 24 -11.07 1.39 11.71
CA GLY A 24 -11.04 1.06 10.29
C GLY A 24 -9.65 0.60 9.81
N CYS A 25 -9.27 1.01 8.61
CA CYS A 25 -7.98 0.64 8.02
C CYS A 25 -6.80 1.18 8.86
N ARG A 26 -5.98 0.28 9.41
CA ARG A 26 -4.81 0.63 10.24
C ARG A 26 -3.83 1.61 9.57
N PHE A 27 -3.82 1.64 8.24
CA PHE A 27 -2.92 2.49 7.45
C PHE A 27 -3.53 3.85 7.09
N HIS A 28 -4.83 4.09 7.36
CA HIS A 28 -5.49 5.35 6.99
C HIS A 28 -4.78 6.62 7.50
N PRO A 29 -4.09 6.65 8.68
CA PRO A 29 -3.41 7.87 9.13
C PRO A 29 -2.23 8.28 8.24
N ARG A 30 -1.65 7.33 7.50
CA ARG A 30 -0.45 7.53 6.68
C ARG A 30 -0.67 7.24 5.19
N CYS A 31 -1.84 6.74 4.80
CA CYS A 31 -2.16 6.41 3.42
C CYS A 31 -2.50 7.67 2.62
N ARG A 32 -1.80 7.90 1.50
CA ARG A 32 -2.05 9.01 0.58
C ARG A 32 -3.36 8.86 -0.23
N TYR A 33 -3.86 7.63 -0.33
CA TYR A 33 -5.09 7.27 -1.06
C TYR A 33 -6.30 7.05 -0.15
N ARG A 34 -6.22 7.50 1.11
CA ARG A 34 -7.32 7.29 2.07
C ARG A 34 -8.59 7.98 1.58
N THR A 35 -9.73 7.33 1.82
CA THR A 35 -11.05 7.94 1.73
C THR A 35 -11.81 7.72 3.03
N GLN A 36 -13.02 8.26 3.14
CA GLN A 36 -13.85 8.16 4.35
C GLN A 36 -14.11 6.71 4.81
N ILE A 37 -14.34 5.78 3.87
CA ILE A 37 -14.54 4.37 4.22
C ILE A 37 -13.33 3.74 4.94
N CYS A 38 -12.12 4.29 4.73
CA CYS A 38 -10.91 3.81 5.38
C CYS A 38 -10.84 4.17 6.87
N THR A 39 -11.54 5.21 7.34
CA THR A 39 -11.58 5.59 8.76
C THR A 39 -12.70 4.90 9.52
N GLU A 40 -13.77 4.53 8.80
CA GLU A 40 -15.00 3.97 9.38
C GLU A 40 -14.99 2.45 9.39
N CYS A 41 -14.48 1.81 8.34
CA CYS A 41 -14.62 0.37 8.12
C CYS A 41 -13.28 -0.33 7.90
N ASN A 42 -13.13 -1.51 8.52
CA ASN A 42 -12.00 -2.39 8.22
C ASN A 42 -12.12 -2.93 6.78
N PRO A 43 -11.03 -2.89 5.99
CA PRO A 43 -11.06 -3.46 4.66
C PRO A 43 -11.17 -4.99 4.73
N PRO A 44 -11.99 -5.61 3.85
CA PRO A 44 -12.06 -7.06 3.76
C PRO A 44 -10.77 -7.63 3.19
N LEU A 45 -10.41 -8.84 3.62
CA LEU A 45 -9.31 -9.60 3.02
C LEU A 45 -9.80 -10.18 1.68
N LYS A 46 -9.10 -9.85 0.60
CA LYS A 46 -9.41 -10.29 -0.77
C LYS A 46 -8.17 -10.92 -1.39
N GLU A 47 -8.36 -12.04 -2.08
CA GLU A 47 -7.32 -12.62 -2.93
C GLU A 47 -7.25 -11.85 -4.25
N VAL A 48 -6.05 -11.40 -4.61
CA VAL A 48 -5.81 -10.55 -5.80
C VAL A 48 -5.01 -11.30 -6.86
N GLU A 49 -4.18 -12.23 -6.43
CA GLU A 49 -3.40 -13.16 -7.25
C GLU A 49 -3.28 -14.47 -6.47
N LYS A 50 -2.89 -15.56 -7.13
CA LYS A 50 -2.73 -16.87 -6.49
C LYS A 50 -1.80 -16.76 -5.28
N ASP A 51 -2.28 -17.18 -4.12
CA ASP A 51 -1.55 -17.11 -2.84
C ASP A 51 -1.21 -15.66 -2.37
N HIS A 52 -1.83 -14.64 -2.96
CA HIS A 52 -1.63 -13.22 -2.60
C HIS A 52 -2.94 -12.58 -2.16
N GLN A 53 -2.99 -12.15 -0.89
CA GLN A 53 -4.16 -11.51 -0.31
C GLN A 53 -3.87 -10.07 0.13
N VAL A 54 -4.87 -9.21 -0.01
CA VAL A 54 -4.79 -7.79 0.35
C VAL A 54 -6.02 -7.37 1.15
N ALA A 55 -5.81 -6.52 2.14
CA ALA A 55 -6.86 -5.86 2.90
C ALA A 55 -6.85 -4.35 2.60
N CYS A 56 -7.39 -3.97 1.44
CA CYS A 56 -7.48 -2.57 1.00
C CYS A 56 -8.81 -2.29 0.29
N HIS A 57 -9.44 -1.16 0.62
CA HIS A 57 -10.68 -0.71 -0.03
C HIS A 57 -10.47 -0.29 -1.50
N HIS A 58 -9.26 0.16 -1.85
CA HIS A 58 -8.93 0.76 -3.15
C HIS A 58 -7.77 0.07 -3.87
N TYR A 59 -7.58 -1.24 -3.64
CA TYR A 59 -6.46 -2.00 -4.21
C TYR A 59 -6.33 -1.80 -5.72
N GLU A 60 -7.41 -2.03 -6.48
CA GLU A 60 -7.41 -1.94 -7.94
C GLU A 60 -7.00 -0.55 -8.44
N THR A 61 -7.61 0.51 -7.87
CA THR A 61 -7.34 1.90 -8.26
C THR A 61 -5.89 2.29 -7.96
N VAL A 62 -5.37 1.89 -6.80
CA VAL A 62 -3.99 2.17 -6.41
C VAL A 62 -3.00 1.36 -7.24
N ARG A 63 -3.30 0.09 -7.53
CA ARG A 63 -2.48 -0.78 -8.37
C ARG A 63 -2.27 -0.14 -9.74
N TYR A 64 -3.35 0.27 -10.40
CA TYR A 64 -3.28 0.92 -11.72
C TYR A 64 -2.40 2.18 -11.70
N SER A 65 -2.53 3.00 -10.64
CA SER A 65 -1.76 4.25 -10.51
C SER A 65 -0.23 4.05 -10.39
N ILE A 66 0.19 2.85 -9.97
CA ILE A 66 1.61 2.49 -9.80
C ILE A 66 2.12 1.81 -11.08
N THR A 67 1.32 0.95 -11.70
CA THR A 67 1.71 0.18 -12.90
C THR A 67 1.81 1.02 -14.17
N SER A 68 1.16 2.19 -14.25
CA SER A 68 1.26 3.08 -15.42
C SER A 68 2.59 3.84 -15.55
N ARG A 69 3.59 3.57 -14.69
CA ARG A 69 4.86 4.31 -14.67
C ARG A 69 6.12 3.50 -14.97
N GLU A 70 6.11 2.17 -14.93
CA GLU A 70 7.32 1.37 -15.14
C GLU A 70 7.01 0.04 -15.86
N GLU A 71 7.49 -0.09 -17.11
CA GLU A 71 7.76 -1.38 -17.79
C GLU A 71 9.05 -2.04 -17.23
N ASP A 72 9.56 -1.61 -16.08
CA ASP A 72 10.81 -2.10 -15.49
C ASP A 72 10.56 -3.29 -14.54
N GLY A 73 10.12 -4.41 -15.13
CA GLY A 73 10.67 -5.75 -14.90
C GLY A 73 11.10 -6.20 -13.48
N ARG A 74 10.43 -5.78 -12.41
CA ARG A 74 10.63 -6.35 -11.06
C ARG A 74 9.37 -7.03 -10.59
N ASP A 75 9.17 -8.21 -11.16
CA ASP A 75 8.32 -9.26 -10.62
C ASP A 75 8.86 -9.65 -9.23
N TYR A 76 8.23 -9.13 -8.18
CA TYR A 76 8.55 -9.48 -6.79
C TYR A 76 7.93 -10.84 -6.37
N CYS A 77 7.53 -11.70 -7.32
CA CYS A 77 6.95 -13.03 -7.05
C CYS A 77 7.92 -14.21 -7.27
N GLN A 78 9.21 -13.99 -7.51
CA GLN A 78 10.22 -15.06 -7.52
C GLN A 78 11.13 -14.99 -6.29
N ARG A 79 10.61 -15.41 -5.14
CA ARG A 79 11.45 -15.85 -4.01
C ARG A 79 10.87 -17.15 -3.48
N ASP A 80 11.44 -18.25 -3.94
CA ASP A 80 11.41 -19.56 -3.25
C ASP A 80 12.04 -19.47 -1.85
#